data_AF-A0A3G9FSX3-F1
#
_entry.id   AF-A0A3G9FSX3-F1
#
_cell.length_a   1.000
_cell.length_b   1.000
_cell.length_c   1.000
_cell.angle_alpha   90.00
_cell.angle_beta   90.00
_cell.angle_gamma   90.00
#
_symmetry.space_group_name_H-M   'P 1'
#
loop_
_entity.id
_entity.type
_entity.pdbx_description
1 polymer ?
#
loop_
_entity_poly.entity_id
_entity_poly.type
_entity_poly.pdbx_seq_one_letter_code
_entity_poly.pdbx_strand_id
1 'polypeptide(L)'
;MYYFLAIGILLLISVMAYKGLKREQIYDSALKRRAVMSSHEQLFFSRLKQIFPEFTVLARVSFDALLTTKFLRTRSKYQSMVADFVLLDKNYQVFAIVAFADLSHARRIHADYYQDRLLELAGYRVIRYDTVPELNELREQFECELLTRYSQPHSLTTLPVQQRNFKLDTVSNLKV
;
A
#
# COMPACT_ATOMS: atom_id res chain seq x y z
N MET A 1 50.81 40.24 -31.01
CA MET A 1 50.72 40.16 -29.54
C MET A 1 49.28 40.26 -29.03
N TYR A 2 48.45 41.20 -29.53
CA TYR A 2 47.05 41.36 -29.08
C TYR A 2 46.10 40.18 -29.38
N TYR A 3 46.33 39.45 -30.48
CA TYR A 3 45.50 38.31 -30.87
C TYR A 3 45.52 37.14 -29.86
N PHE A 4 46.67 36.88 -29.23
CA PHE A 4 46.77 35.84 -28.20
C PHE A 4 45.95 36.19 -26.94
N LEU A 5 45.90 37.48 -26.60
CA LEU A 5 45.10 37.98 -25.47
C LEU A 5 43.60 37.84 -25.75
N ALA A 6 43.16 38.16 -26.98
CA ALA A 6 41.76 38.05 -27.39
C ALA A 6 41.27 36.59 -27.38
N ILE A 7 42.10 35.64 -27.83
CA ILE A 7 41.78 34.20 -27.83
C ILE A 7 41.68 33.67 -26.40
N GLY A 8 42.55 34.10 -25.49
CA GLY A 8 42.50 33.71 -24.08
C GLY A 8 41.21 34.16 -23.40
N ILE A 9 40.75 35.38 -23.67
CA ILE A 9 39.50 35.93 -23.13
C ILE A 9 38.29 35.16 -23.67
N LEU A 10 38.27 34.85 -24.97
CA LEU A 10 37.20 34.08 -25.60
C LEU A 10 37.07 32.67 -24.97
N LEU A 11 38.21 32.01 -24.74
CA LEU A 11 38.26 30.70 -24.11
C LEU A 11 37.72 30.74 -22.67
N LEU A 12 38.06 31.78 -21.92
CA LEU A 12 37.65 31.95 -20.54
C LEU A 12 36.13 32.19 -20.42
N ILE A 13 35.57 33.01 -21.30
CA ILE A 13 34.11 33.25 -21.41
C ILE A 13 33.39 31.94 -21.79
N SER A 14 33.94 31.20 -22.74
CA SER A 14 33.38 29.92 -23.19
C SER A 14 33.31 28.91 -22.03
N VAL A 15 34.39 28.76 -21.25
CA VAL A 15 34.42 27.87 -20.08
C VAL A 15 33.42 28.30 -18.99
N MET A 16 33.26 29.60 -18.74
CA MET A 16 32.24 30.10 -17.81
C MET A 16 30.82 29.79 -18.29
N ALA A 17 30.54 29.94 -19.58
CA ALA A 17 29.24 29.62 -20.16
C ALA A 17 28.92 28.11 -20.08
N TYR A 18 29.90 27.25 -20.40
CA TYR A 18 29.74 25.79 -20.30
C TYR A 18 29.55 25.31 -18.85
N LYS A 19 30.19 25.95 -17.86
CA LYS A 19 29.96 25.65 -16.45
C LYS A 19 28.61 26.17 -15.95
N GLY A 20 28.15 27.32 -16.43
CA GLY A 20 26.86 27.91 -16.07
C GLY A 20 25.66 27.07 -16.51
N LEU A 21 25.79 26.31 -17.61
CA LEU A 21 24.73 25.44 -18.13
C LEU A 21 24.63 24.10 -17.38
N LYS A 22 25.67 23.68 -16.67
CA LYS A 22 25.69 22.49 -15.80
C LYS A 22 25.28 22.81 -14.36
N ARG A 23 24.28 23.68 -14.19
CA ARG A 23 23.62 23.83 -12.90
C ARG A 23 22.58 22.72 -12.80
N GLU A 24 22.98 21.57 -12.28
CA GLU A 24 22.03 20.51 -11.94
C GLU A 24 21.03 21.07 -10.93
N GLN A 25 19.86 21.45 -11.44
CA GLN A 25 18.71 21.87 -10.68
C GLN A 25 18.14 20.64 -9.96
N ILE A 26 18.77 20.24 -8.86
CA ILE A 26 18.12 19.42 -7.85
C ILE A 26 17.18 20.36 -7.09
N TYR A 27 16.01 20.61 -7.70
CA TYR A 27 14.90 21.26 -6.99
C TYR A 27 14.20 20.22 -6.13
N ASP A 28 14.79 19.90 -4.99
CA ASP A 28 14.06 19.23 -3.94
C ASP A 28 12.95 20.18 -3.47
N SER A 29 11.72 19.84 -3.79
CA SER A 29 10.55 20.60 -3.37
C SER A 29 10.50 20.66 -1.85
N ALA A 30 10.19 21.84 -1.29
CA ALA A 30 10.08 22.02 0.15
C ALA A 30 9.10 20.99 0.74
N LEU A 31 9.60 20.16 1.66
CA LEU A 31 8.82 19.12 2.32
C LEU A 31 7.73 19.78 3.17
N LYS A 32 6.47 19.56 2.79
CA LYS A 32 5.31 20.02 3.56
C LYS A 32 4.81 18.90 4.47
N ARG A 33 4.44 19.25 5.70
CA ARG A 33 3.75 18.33 6.61
C ARG A 33 2.42 17.91 5.97
N ARG A 34 2.17 16.60 5.86
CA ARG A 34 0.92 16.03 5.35
C ARG A 34 0.14 15.42 6.51
N ALA A 35 -1.18 15.59 6.51
CA ALA A 35 -2.05 14.86 7.42
C ALA A 35 -1.92 13.35 7.14
N VAL A 36 -1.63 12.57 8.18
CA VAL A 36 -1.39 11.12 8.06
C VAL A 36 -2.66 10.39 7.60
N MET A 37 -3.83 10.89 8.01
CA MET A 37 -5.13 10.27 7.74
C MET A 37 -6.18 11.31 7.36
N SER A 38 -7.09 10.93 6.45
CA SER A 38 -8.27 11.71 6.08
C SER A 38 -9.28 11.78 7.24
N SER A 39 -10.17 12.78 7.26
CA SER A 39 -11.21 12.91 8.31
C SER A 39 -12.11 11.67 8.43
N HIS A 40 -12.43 11.04 7.29
CA HIS A 40 -13.23 9.81 7.25
C HIS A 40 -12.46 8.62 7.84
N GLU A 41 -11.18 8.49 7.51
CA GLU A 41 -10.29 7.45 8.05
C GLU A 41 -10.09 7.62 9.56
N GLN A 42 -9.95 8.86 10.05
CA GLN A 42 -9.83 9.15 11.49
C GLN A 42 -11.10 8.75 12.25
N LEU A 43 -12.28 9.06 11.70
CA LEU A 43 -13.55 8.65 12.28
C LEU A 43 -13.63 7.13 12.33
N PHE A 44 -13.37 6.44 11.21
CA PHE A 44 -13.39 4.98 11.16
C PHE A 44 -12.40 4.35 12.15
N PHE A 45 -11.16 4.85 12.21
CA PHE A 45 -10.16 4.40 13.16
C PHE A 45 -10.62 4.54 14.62
N SER A 46 -11.23 5.69 14.96
CA SER A 46 -11.75 5.92 16.31
C SER A 46 -12.86 4.93 16.69
N ARG A 47 -13.73 4.60 15.73
CA ARG A 47 -14.82 3.63 15.90
C ARG A 47 -14.27 2.22 16.08
N LEU A 48 -13.31 1.84 15.24
CA LEU A 48 -12.67 0.53 15.29
C LEU A 48 -11.94 0.31 16.63
N LYS A 49 -11.22 1.33 17.11
CA LYS A 49 -10.58 1.30 18.43
C LYS A 49 -11.59 1.21 19.58
N GLN A 50 -12.77 1.82 19.43
CA GLN A 50 -13.82 1.77 20.45
C GLN A 50 -14.46 0.38 20.54
N ILE A 51 -14.63 -0.31 19.41
CA ILE A 51 -15.23 -1.65 19.35
C ILE A 51 -14.23 -2.71 19.82
N PHE A 52 -12.96 -2.55 19.49
CA PHE A 52 -11.90 -3.52 19.80
C PHE A 52 -10.83 -2.95 20.72
N PRO A 53 -11.12 -2.74 22.02
CA PRO A 53 -10.09 -2.33 22.97
C PRO A 53 -9.00 -3.40 23.15
N GLU A 54 -9.36 -4.66 22.93
CA GLU A 54 -8.46 -5.82 23.07
C GLU A 54 -7.61 -6.10 21.84
N PHE A 55 -8.01 -5.60 20.66
CA PHE A 55 -7.26 -5.79 19.42
C PHE A 55 -6.42 -4.56 19.10
N THR A 56 -5.24 -4.78 18.53
CA THR A 56 -4.40 -3.65 18.08
C THR A 56 -4.76 -3.28 16.65
N VAL A 57 -5.20 -2.04 16.45
CA VAL A 57 -5.51 -1.50 15.13
C VAL A 57 -4.27 -0.79 14.57
N LEU A 58 -3.73 -1.29 13.46
CA LEU A 58 -2.67 -0.61 12.72
C LEU A 58 -3.25 0.14 11.52
N ALA A 59 -2.87 1.40 11.39
CA ALA A 59 -3.25 2.24 10.25
C ALA A 59 -2.12 2.31 9.22
N ARG A 60 -2.48 2.33 7.92
CA ARG A 60 -1.57 2.54 6.79
C ARG A 60 -0.38 1.57 6.76
N VAL A 61 -0.68 0.27 6.78
CA VAL A 61 0.34 -0.78 6.79
C VAL A 61 0.79 -1.09 5.38
N SER A 62 2.11 -1.06 5.12
CA SER A 62 2.65 -1.45 3.81
C SER A 62 2.42 -2.93 3.55
N PHE A 63 2.06 -3.29 2.31
CA PHE A 63 1.89 -4.69 1.91
C PHE A 63 3.17 -5.50 2.08
N ASP A 64 4.34 -4.87 2.01
CA ASP A 64 5.65 -5.50 2.26
C ASP A 64 5.81 -6.05 3.68
N ALA A 65 5.05 -5.53 4.66
CA ALA A 65 5.03 -6.03 6.03
C ALA A 65 4.09 -7.23 6.20
N LEU A 66 3.12 -7.39 5.29
CA LEU A 66 2.10 -8.44 5.34
C LEU A 66 2.46 -9.62 4.43
N LEU A 67 3.11 -9.34 3.29
CA LEU A 67 3.38 -10.28 2.23
C LEU A 67 4.88 -10.52 2.06
N THR A 68 5.27 -11.79 2.00
CA THR A 68 6.62 -12.19 1.62
C THR A 68 6.61 -12.99 0.33
N THR A 69 7.60 -12.75 -0.53
CA THR A 69 7.72 -13.48 -1.80
C THR A 69 9.18 -13.76 -2.11
N LYS A 70 9.42 -14.87 -2.81
CA LYS A 70 10.77 -15.25 -3.27
C LYS A 70 11.25 -14.42 -4.45
N PHE A 71 10.34 -13.89 -5.27
CA PHE A 71 10.68 -13.24 -6.54
C PHE A 71 10.55 -11.72 -6.47
N LEU A 72 11.66 -11.02 -6.71
CA LEU A 72 11.71 -9.54 -6.71
C LEU A 72 10.72 -8.90 -7.69
N ARG A 73 10.49 -9.53 -8.86
CA ARG A 73 9.52 -9.05 -9.84
C ARG A 73 8.08 -9.03 -9.30
N THR A 74 7.75 -10.00 -8.45
CA THR A 74 6.44 -10.06 -7.78
C THR A 74 6.38 -9.04 -6.65
N ARG A 75 7.47 -8.86 -5.90
CA ARG A 75 7.56 -7.86 -4.83
C ARG A 75 7.31 -6.44 -5.32
N SER A 76 7.89 -6.07 -6.47
CA SER A 76 7.69 -4.74 -7.06
C SER A 76 6.23 -4.41 -7.38
N LYS A 77 5.34 -5.42 -7.54
CA LYS A 77 3.92 -5.20 -7.84
C LYS A 77 3.13 -4.71 -6.63
N TYR A 78 3.50 -5.14 -5.43
CA TYR A 78 2.77 -4.81 -4.20
C TYR A 78 3.57 -3.90 -3.25
N GLN A 79 4.86 -3.69 -3.50
CA GLN A 79 5.73 -2.85 -2.66
C GLN A 79 5.21 -1.42 -2.45
N SER A 80 4.55 -0.84 -3.45
CA SER A 80 3.98 0.51 -3.37
C SER A 80 2.58 0.55 -2.76
N MET A 81 2.01 -0.62 -2.42
CA MET A 81 0.65 -0.75 -1.89
C MET A 81 0.64 -0.64 -0.37
N VAL A 82 -0.42 -0.02 0.15
CA VAL A 82 -0.63 0.24 1.56
C VAL A 82 -2.08 -0.13 1.89
N ALA A 83 -2.26 -0.95 2.92
CA ALA A 83 -3.57 -1.28 3.47
C ALA A 83 -4.01 -0.17 4.44
N ASP A 84 -5.29 0.18 4.41
CA ASP A 84 -5.82 1.25 5.25
C ASP A 84 -5.78 0.87 6.72
N PHE A 85 -6.33 -0.31 7.07
CA PHE A 85 -6.38 -0.80 8.43
C PHE A 85 -6.06 -2.29 8.52
N VAL A 86 -5.27 -2.66 9.53
CA VAL A 86 -4.97 -4.06 9.86
C VAL A 86 -5.33 -4.29 11.32
N LEU A 87 -6.18 -5.27 11.57
CA LEU A 87 -6.56 -5.72 12.90
C LEU A 87 -5.60 -6.82 13.34
N LEU A 88 -4.97 -6.62 14.49
CA LEU A 88 -4.11 -7.59 15.14
C LEU A 88 -4.78 -8.15 16.39
N ASP A 89 -4.68 -9.46 16.58
CA ASP A 89 -5.07 -10.13 17.81
C ASP A 89 -4.09 -9.82 18.96
N LYS A 90 -4.41 -10.24 20.19
CA LYS A 90 -3.58 -10.10 21.40
C LYS A 90 -2.17 -10.69 21.24
N ASN A 91 -2.03 -11.68 20.36
CA ASN A 91 -0.76 -12.33 20.03
C ASN A 91 -0.03 -11.65 18.86
N TYR A 92 -0.43 -10.44 18.47
CA TYR A 92 0.10 -9.69 17.33
C TYR A 92 0.00 -10.41 15.98
N GLN A 93 -0.97 -11.33 15.85
CA GLN A 93 -1.27 -12.01 14.60
C GLN A 93 -2.33 -11.23 13.82
N VAL A 94 -2.21 -11.18 12.50
CA VAL A 94 -3.18 -10.50 11.64
C VAL A 94 -4.53 -11.23 11.71
N PHE A 95 -5.51 -10.57 12.31
CA PHE A 95 -6.87 -11.08 12.42
C PHE A 95 -7.65 -10.86 11.12
N ALA A 96 -7.68 -9.62 10.64
CA ALA A 96 -8.34 -9.21 9.41
C ALA A 96 -7.72 -7.91 8.88
N ILE A 97 -7.84 -7.69 7.58
CA ILE A 97 -7.46 -6.44 6.93
C ILE A 97 -8.74 -5.74 6.52
N VAL A 98 -8.87 -4.47 6.90
CA VAL A 98 -10.04 -3.66 6.62
C VAL A 98 -9.64 -2.56 5.63
N ALA A 99 -10.31 -2.54 4.48
CA ALA A 99 -10.09 -1.58 3.42
C ALA A 99 -11.30 -0.64 3.28
N PHE A 100 -11.04 0.64 3.03
CA PHE A 100 -12.09 1.64 2.82
C PHE A 100 -12.17 1.96 1.32
N ALA A 101 -13.28 1.61 0.68
CA ALA A 101 -13.50 1.88 -0.74
C ALA A 101 -14.17 3.24 -0.92
N ASP A 102 -13.49 4.17 -1.58
CA ASP A 102 -14.12 5.38 -2.07
C ASP A 102 -14.78 5.10 -3.43
N LEU A 103 -16.07 4.77 -3.41
CA LEU A 103 -16.89 4.52 -4.60
C LEU A 103 -16.91 5.68 -5.60
N SER A 104 -16.48 6.87 -5.19
CA SER A 104 -16.42 8.06 -6.06
C SER A 104 -15.47 7.91 -7.25
N HIS A 105 -14.55 6.94 -7.21
CA HIS A 105 -13.49 6.79 -8.21
C HIS A 105 -13.53 5.43 -8.90
N ALA A 106 -14.35 5.29 -9.95
CA ALA A 106 -14.46 4.06 -10.76
C ALA A 106 -13.12 3.50 -11.28
N ARG A 107 -12.13 4.38 -11.53
CA ARG A 107 -10.77 3.97 -11.94
C ARG A 107 -9.99 3.19 -10.87
N ARG A 108 -10.37 3.31 -9.59
CA ARG A 108 -9.69 2.62 -8.47
C ARG A 108 -10.24 1.23 -8.20
N ILE A 109 -11.46 0.93 -8.62
CA ILE A 109 -12.13 -0.37 -8.40
C ILE A 109 -11.26 -1.55 -8.87
N HIS A 110 -10.63 -1.45 -10.04
CA HIS A 110 -9.75 -2.51 -10.54
C HIS A 110 -8.47 -2.68 -9.71
N ALA A 111 -7.90 -1.57 -9.23
CA ALA A 111 -6.71 -1.61 -8.38
C ALA A 111 -7.03 -2.15 -6.99
N ASP A 112 -8.22 -1.83 -6.48
CA ASP A 112 -8.74 -2.29 -5.20
C ASP A 112 -8.99 -3.81 -5.23
N TYR A 113 -9.63 -4.31 -6.29
CA TYR A 113 -9.81 -5.75 -6.47
C TYR A 113 -8.47 -6.50 -6.60
N TYR A 114 -7.47 -5.90 -7.24
CA TYR A 114 -6.14 -6.49 -7.32
C TYR A 114 -5.46 -6.60 -5.95
N GLN A 115 -5.60 -5.57 -5.11
CA GLN A 115 -5.09 -5.57 -3.74
C GLN A 115 -5.77 -6.65 -2.90
N ASP A 116 -7.10 -6.74 -2.97
CA ASP A 116 -7.88 -7.73 -2.22
C ASP A 116 -7.44 -9.14 -2.58
N ARG A 117 -7.33 -9.43 -3.88
CA ARG A 117 -6.87 -10.72 -4.38
C ARG A 117 -5.46 -11.06 -3.86
N LEU A 118 -4.54 -10.11 -3.78
CA LEU A 118 -3.20 -10.38 -3.27
C LEU A 118 -3.21 -10.80 -1.79
N LEU A 119 -4.06 -10.15 -0.99
CA LEU A 119 -4.22 -10.46 0.42
C LEU A 119 -4.91 -11.81 0.62
N GLU A 120 -5.98 -12.08 -0.13
CA GLU A 120 -6.67 -13.38 -0.14
C GLU A 120 -5.74 -14.52 -0.52
N LEU A 121 -4.89 -14.32 -1.54
CA LEU A 121 -3.90 -15.32 -1.97
C LEU A 121 -2.86 -15.63 -0.89
N ALA A 122 -2.59 -14.67 0.01
CA ALA A 122 -1.72 -14.87 1.16
C ALA A 122 -2.45 -15.48 2.37
N GLY A 123 -3.75 -15.74 2.24
CA GLY A 123 -4.57 -16.29 3.32
C GLY A 123 -5.08 -15.23 4.30
N TYR A 124 -4.91 -13.94 4.00
CA TYR A 124 -5.52 -12.88 4.79
C TYR A 124 -6.98 -12.69 4.37
N ARG A 125 -7.81 -12.40 5.38
CA ARG A 125 -9.20 -12.03 5.16
C ARG A 125 -9.28 -10.52 4.99
N VAL A 126 -9.92 -10.11 3.89
CA VAL A 126 -10.15 -8.69 3.58
C VAL A 126 -11.61 -8.37 3.74
N ILE A 127 -11.90 -7.31 4.49
CA ILE A 127 -13.25 -6.77 4.66
C ILE A 127 -13.23 -5.36 4.08
N ARG A 128 -14.04 -5.15 3.05
CA ARG A 128 -14.13 -3.87 2.36
C ARG A 128 -15.43 -3.17 2.75
N TYR A 129 -15.33 -1.91 3.14
CA TYR A 129 -16.47 -1.05 3.46
C TYR A 129 -16.55 0.09 2.45
N ASP A 130 -17.74 0.29 1.88
CA ASP A 130 -18.02 1.34 0.90
C ASP A 130 -18.46 2.66 1.56
N THR A 131 -19.09 2.55 2.73
CA THR A 131 -19.50 3.67 3.58
C THR A 131 -18.92 3.44 4.97
N VAL A 132 -18.84 4.48 5.81
CA VAL A 132 -18.46 4.29 7.22
C VAL A 132 -19.64 3.58 7.89
N PRO A 133 -19.54 2.28 8.21
CA PRO A 133 -20.63 1.55 8.84
C PRO A 133 -20.89 2.07 10.25
N GLU A 134 -22.11 1.87 10.74
CA GLU A 134 -22.42 2.22 12.12
C GLU A 134 -21.69 1.31 13.12
N LEU A 135 -21.49 1.82 14.32
CA LEU A 135 -20.70 1.15 15.36
C LEU A 135 -21.30 -0.21 15.75
N ASN A 136 -22.63 -0.31 15.72
CA ASN A 136 -23.36 -1.54 16.05
C ASN A 136 -23.24 -2.60 14.95
N GLU A 137 -23.32 -2.19 13.69
CA GLU A 137 -23.21 -3.09 12.53
C GLU A 137 -21.81 -3.71 12.44
N LEU A 138 -20.77 -2.88 12.65
CA LEU A 138 -19.41 -3.36 12.79
C LEU A 138 -19.32 -4.41 13.89
N ARG A 139 -19.81 -4.08 15.09
CA ARG A 139 -19.70 -4.98 16.23
C ARG A 139 -20.39 -6.33 15.95
N GLU A 140 -21.61 -6.33 15.43
CA GLU A 140 -22.35 -7.55 15.16
C GLU A 140 -21.69 -8.41 14.07
N GLN A 141 -21.23 -7.80 12.99
CA GLN A 141 -20.54 -8.51 11.90
C GLN A 141 -19.25 -9.19 12.40
N PHE A 142 -18.46 -8.45 13.19
CA PHE A 142 -17.21 -8.96 13.74
C PHE A 142 -17.42 -9.93 14.91
N GLU A 143 -18.44 -9.75 15.76
CA GLU A 143 -18.78 -10.71 16.82
C GLU A 143 -19.24 -12.03 16.22
N CYS A 144 -20.10 -12.01 15.20
CA CYS A 144 -20.44 -13.21 14.43
C CYS A 144 -19.20 -13.88 13.82
N GLU A 145 -18.26 -13.09 13.30
CA GLU A 145 -17.02 -13.60 12.72
C GLU A 145 -16.06 -14.19 13.77
N LEU A 146 -15.93 -13.53 14.92
CA LEU A 146 -15.17 -14.03 16.07
C LEU A 146 -15.77 -15.35 16.56
N LEU A 147 -17.09 -15.41 16.77
CA LEU A 147 -17.78 -16.63 17.18
C LEU A 147 -17.59 -17.75 16.17
N THR A 148 -17.64 -17.46 14.86
CA THR A 148 -17.36 -18.44 13.81
C THR A 148 -15.93 -18.97 13.90
N ARG A 149 -14.95 -18.10 14.17
CA ARG A 149 -13.54 -18.47 14.31
C ARG A 149 -13.27 -19.28 15.57
N TYR A 150 -13.84 -18.89 16.71
CA TYR A 150 -13.72 -19.65 17.97
C TYR A 150 -14.48 -20.98 17.92
N SER A 151 -15.50 -21.10 17.09
CA SER A 151 -16.26 -22.35 16.87
C SER A 151 -15.55 -23.33 15.92
N GLN A 152 -14.53 -22.88 15.18
CA GLN A 152 -13.65 -23.78 14.43
C GLN A 152 -12.38 -24.05 15.26
N PRO A 153 -12.27 -25.19 15.97
CA PRO A 153 -11.04 -25.53 16.67
C PRO A 153 -9.92 -25.67 15.63
N HIS A 154 -8.78 -25.04 15.94
CA HIS A 154 -7.57 -24.98 15.13
C HIS A 154 -7.34 -26.22 14.26
N SER A 155 -7.60 -26.08 12.96
CA SER A 155 -6.77 -26.75 11.96
C SER A 155 -5.66 -25.77 11.63
N LEU A 156 -4.49 -25.96 12.26
CA LEU A 156 -3.23 -25.50 11.70
C LEU A 156 -3.04 -26.23 10.35
N THR A 157 -3.74 -25.78 9.32
CA THR A 157 -3.51 -26.23 7.97
C THR A 157 -2.21 -25.58 7.54
N THR A 158 -1.11 -26.26 7.86
CA THR A 158 0.12 -26.17 7.06
C THR A 158 -0.29 -26.51 5.62
N LEU A 159 -0.61 -25.48 4.82
CA LEU A 159 -0.75 -25.67 3.40
C LEU A 159 0.60 -26.18 2.89
N PRO A 160 0.64 -27.28 2.12
CA PRO A 160 1.89 -27.73 1.54
C PRO A 160 2.45 -26.58 0.70
N VAL A 161 3.77 -26.38 0.78
CA VAL A 161 4.55 -25.57 -0.16
C VAL A 161 4.40 -26.21 -1.53
N GLN A 162 3.27 -25.97 -2.17
CA GLN A 162 2.98 -26.42 -3.50
C GLN A 162 3.46 -25.30 -4.40
N GLN A 163 4.61 -25.53 -5.00
CA GLN A 163 5.16 -24.76 -6.12
C GLN A 163 4.09 -24.66 -7.22
N ARG A 164 3.16 -23.72 -7.08
CA ARG A 164 2.27 -23.33 -8.15
C ARG A 164 3.08 -22.42 -9.05
N ASN A 165 3.60 -23.03 -10.13
CA ASN A 165 4.19 -22.34 -11.26
C ASN A 165 3.29 -21.15 -11.63
N PHE A 166 3.80 -19.95 -11.36
CA PHE A 166 3.13 -18.69 -11.66
C PHE A 166 3.15 -18.49 -13.18
N LYS A 167 2.10 -18.95 -13.87
CA LYS A 167 1.84 -18.56 -15.25
C LYS A 167 1.09 -17.22 -15.23
N LEU A 168 1.81 -16.14 -15.49
CA LEU A 168 1.29 -14.78 -15.68
C LEU A 168 0.86 -14.55 -17.13
N ASP A 169 0.28 -15.58 -17.76
CA ASP A 169 -0.04 -15.58 -19.19
C ASP A 169 -1.55 -15.52 -19.41
N THR A 170 -2.23 -14.51 -18.85
CA THR A 170 -3.63 -14.22 -19.25
C THR A 170 -3.99 -12.76 -19.06
N VAL A 171 -3.16 -11.84 -19.58
CA VAL A 171 -3.61 -10.47 -19.90
C VAL A 171 -3.18 -10.04 -21.31
N SER A 172 -2.60 -10.94 -22.11
CA SER A 172 -2.19 -10.67 -23.49
C SER A 172 -3.22 -11.12 -24.53
N ASN A 173 -4.53 -11.05 -24.22
CA ASN A 173 -5.55 -11.39 -25.20
C ASN A 173 -6.86 -10.60 -25.06
N LEU A 174 -6.72 -9.29 -24.90
CA LEU A 174 -7.75 -8.34 -25.37
C LEU A 174 -7.05 -7.41 -26.36
N LYS A 175 -7.00 -7.89 -27.61
CA LYS A 175 -6.64 -7.10 -28.78
C LYS A 175 -7.93 -6.87 -29.58
N VAL A 176 -8.10 -5.60 -29.95
CA VAL A 176 -9.14 -4.98 -30.81
C VAL A 176 -10.43 -4.62 -30.09
#